data_AF-A0A7T1HH26-F1
#
_entry.id   AF-A0A7T1HH26-F1
#
_cell.length_a   1.000
_cell.length_b   1.000
_cell.length_c   1.000
_cell.angle_alpha   90.00
_cell.angle_beta   90.00
_cell.angle_gamma   90.00
#
_symmetry.space_group_name_H-M   'P 1'
#
loop_
_entity.id
_entity.type
_entity.pdbx_description
1 polymer ?
#
loop_
_entity_poly.entity_id
_entity_poly.type
_entity_poly.pdbx_seq_one_letter_code
_entity_poly.pdbx_strand_id
1 'polypeptide(L)'
;MTALPSQLPPEGSLERWPWLQRLRRSADVATGSWLDALEQGALPAATDLVAVLVEKLDGAGSARLLRWWLSLPESGEPAALALRLELLDLIGRRRDPACAALLRAAVAERPRAALLPLLGHQRDSQDFARLEQMARQAGPSPLRRAALEGLAVGLSVWPQAALQQLLLELCSDLDGTLASQAVDLLARLPTAREGLEQALSHPLDPGTEARARRRLASLPRCPLLLVVHGRAGGVIPEELQTLARDLERRRRAPVRLQTLSGDAAPPDPAAPGENSPELPLTLVPLLLLPGNHVRHDIPAIAAAWRRHGPLRRLPFLGAWPSWQEALADELAELAASHSPDLPPLLLHHPLAPGVADRYLAHLERRCSASCQAAPYTATDLEDLTLAIRGAALPLALAANRLTESLPAALGAPLLQRPRFQALLLDQLEALP
;
A
#
# COMPACT_ATOMS: atom_id res chain seq x y z
N MET A 1 -22.81 14.40 -49.46
CA MET A 1 -22.42 15.82 -49.53
C MET A 1 -21.45 16.10 -48.40
N THR A 2 -20.26 16.56 -48.70
CA THR A 2 -19.25 16.90 -47.70
C THR A 2 -19.66 18.18 -46.99
N ALA A 3 -19.79 18.13 -45.66
CA ALA A 3 -20.19 19.29 -44.87
C ALA A 3 -19.06 20.34 -44.85
N LEU A 4 -19.38 21.58 -45.21
CA LEU A 4 -18.43 22.69 -45.27
C LEU A 4 -18.57 23.63 -44.06
N PRO A 5 -17.49 24.30 -43.63
CA PRO A 5 -17.52 25.25 -42.51
C PRO A 5 -18.56 26.37 -42.67
N SER A 6 -18.73 26.88 -43.90
CA SER A 6 -19.71 27.94 -44.22
C SER A 6 -21.17 27.52 -44.08
N GLN A 7 -21.44 26.22 -43.92
CA GLN A 7 -22.79 25.67 -43.75
C GLN A 7 -23.15 25.45 -42.27
N LEU A 8 -22.25 25.76 -41.34
CA LEU A 8 -22.50 25.59 -39.91
C LEU A 8 -23.59 26.59 -39.45
N PRO A 9 -24.71 26.12 -38.87
CA PRO A 9 -25.72 27.02 -38.31
C PRO A 9 -25.14 27.86 -37.16
N PRO A 10 -25.57 29.12 -36.99
CA PRO A 10 -25.04 30.01 -35.96
C PRO A 10 -25.31 29.49 -34.54
N GLU A 11 -24.51 29.94 -33.57
CA GLU A 11 -24.72 29.63 -32.16
C GLU A 11 -26.11 30.05 -31.70
N GLY A 12 -26.75 29.23 -30.87
CA GLY A 12 -28.13 29.42 -30.42
C GLY A 12 -29.22 28.98 -31.40
N SER A 13 -28.89 28.63 -32.66
CA SER A 13 -29.87 28.08 -33.60
C SER A 13 -30.34 26.68 -33.18
N LEU A 14 -31.66 26.45 -33.25
CA LEU A 14 -32.26 25.12 -33.03
C LEU A 14 -31.75 24.05 -34.01
N GLU A 15 -31.26 24.47 -35.18
CA GLU A 15 -30.73 23.57 -36.21
C GLU A 15 -29.29 23.13 -35.95
N ARG A 16 -28.56 23.86 -35.10
CA ARG A 16 -27.12 23.65 -34.88
C ARG A 16 -26.82 22.27 -34.31
N TRP A 17 -27.51 21.87 -33.25
CA TRP A 17 -27.26 20.58 -32.62
C TRP A 17 -27.57 19.37 -33.53
N PRO A 18 -28.75 19.27 -34.19
CA PRO A 18 -29.00 18.22 -35.18
C PRO A 18 -27.97 18.20 -36.30
N TRP A 19 -27.50 19.37 -36.73
CA TRP A 19 -26.47 19.48 -37.77
C TRP A 19 -25.11 18.94 -37.30
N LEU A 20 -24.64 19.33 -36.11
CA LEU A 20 -23.40 18.82 -35.51
C LEU A 20 -23.45 17.31 -35.28
N GLN A 21 -24.60 16.76 -34.90
CA GLN A 21 -24.80 15.30 -34.77
C GLN A 21 -24.68 14.58 -36.12
N ARG A 22 -25.14 15.19 -37.22
CA ARG A 22 -24.90 14.64 -38.57
C ARG A 22 -23.42 14.69 -38.92
N LEU A 23 -22.74 15.81 -38.68
CA LEU A 23 -21.29 15.92 -38.91
C LEU A 23 -20.51 14.86 -38.12
N ARG A 24 -20.86 14.64 -36.85
CA ARG A 24 -20.27 13.62 -35.99
C ARG A 24 -20.46 12.19 -36.53
N ARG A 25 -21.60 11.90 -37.18
CA ARG A 25 -21.87 10.58 -37.76
C ARG A 25 -21.27 10.37 -39.15
N SER A 26 -20.91 11.44 -39.85
CA SER A 26 -20.28 11.35 -41.17
C SER A 26 -18.90 10.67 -41.09
N ALA A 27 -18.65 9.75 -42.01
CA ALA A 27 -17.35 9.10 -42.16
C ALA A 27 -16.31 10.05 -42.77
N ASP A 28 -16.71 10.78 -43.81
CA ASP A 28 -15.83 11.67 -44.58
C ASP A 28 -16.06 13.12 -44.20
N VAL A 29 -15.30 13.60 -43.21
CA VAL A 29 -15.24 15.02 -42.84
C VAL A 29 -13.92 15.60 -43.33
N ALA A 30 -13.97 16.63 -44.17
CA ALA A 30 -12.79 17.34 -44.65
C ALA A 30 -12.19 18.24 -43.54
N THR A 31 -11.65 17.63 -42.48
CA THR A 31 -11.18 18.29 -41.26
C THR A 31 -10.18 19.42 -41.51
N GLY A 32 -9.37 19.33 -42.56
CA GLY A 32 -8.44 20.41 -42.98
C GLY A 32 -9.16 21.75 -43.17
N SER A 33 -10.26 21.77 -43.92
CA SER A 33 -11.04 23.00 -44.18
C SER A 33 -11.65 23.61 -42.91
N TRP A 34 -11.99 22.77 -41.93
CA TRP A 34 -12.52 23.21 -40.63
C TRP A 34 -11.43 23.86 -39.77
N LEU A 35 -10.22 23.27 -39.77
CA LEU A 35 -9.06 23.86 -39.10
C LEU A 35 -8.63 25.17 -39.77
N ASP A 36 -8.62 25.23 -41.09
CA ASP A 36 -8.30 26.46 -41.84
C ASP A 36 -9.26 27.59 -41.46
N ALA A 37 -10.57 27.30 -41.38
CA ALA A 37 -11.59 28.29 -41.01
C ALA A 37 -11.44 28.78 -39.56
N LEU A 38 -11.08 27.90 -38.62
CA LEU A 38 -10.78 28.27 -37.23
C LEU A 38 -9.53 29.15 -37.12
N GLU A 39 -8.46 28.78 -37.81
CA GLU A 39 -7.19 29.51 -37.80
C GLU A 39 -7.30 30.90 -38.42
N GLN A 40 -8.13 31.05 -39.46
CA GLN A 40 -8.40 32.34 -40.11
C GLN A 40 -9.42 33.20 -39.34
N GLY A 41 -10.02 32.68 -38.27
CA GLY A 41 -11.10 33.36 -37.54
C GLY A 41 -12.41 33.49 -38.34
N ALA A 42 -12.54 32.75 -39.45
CA ALA A 42 -13.76 32.72 -40.28
C ALA A 42 -14.90 31.97 -39.58
N LEU A 43 -14.59 31.22 -38.51
CA LEU A 43 -15.53 30.42 -37.76
C LEU A 43 -15.26 30.54 -36.26
N PRO A 44 -16.29 30.79 -35.42
CA PRO A 44 -16.10 30.88 -33.97
C PRO A 44 -15.67 29.54 -33.37
N ALA A 45 -14.76 29.60 -32.40
CA ALA A 45 -14.28 28.45 -31.65
C ALA A 45 -15.30 27.98 -30.59
N ALA A 46 -16.50 27.65 -31.03
CA ALA A 46 -17.55 27.15 -30.15
C ALA A 46 -17.20 25.76 -29.62
N THR A 47 -17.43 25.54 -28.31
CA THR A 47 -17.14 24.28 -27.63
C THR A 47 -17.80 23.07 -28.30
N ASP A 48 -19.06 23.20 -28.71
CA ASP A 48 -19.83 22.12 -29.33
C ASP A 48 -19.26 21.65 -30.67
N LEU A 49 -18.74 22.58 -31.47
CA LEU A 49 -18.05 22.26 -32.71
C LEU A 49 -16.70 21.59 -32.43
N VAL A 50 -15.89 22.17 -31.54
CA VAL A 50 -14.57 21.61 -31.23
C VAL A 50 -14.69 20.20 -30.67
N ALA A 51 -15.70 19.93 -29.84
CA ALA A 51 -16.01 18.60 -29.34
C ALA A 51 -16.26 17.58 -30.49
N VAL A 52 -16.98 17.99 -31.54
CA VAL A 52 -17.20 17.14 -32.72
C VAL A 52 -15.93 16.98 -33.55
N LEU A 53 -15.17 18.06 -33.76
CA LEU A 53 -13.96 18.03 -34.59
C LEU A 53 -12.88 17.15 -33.97
N VAL A 54 -12.61 17.25 -32.65
CA VAL A 54 -11.56 16.48 -31.97
C VAL A 54 -11.75 14.96 -32.13
N GLU A 55 -12.98 14.48 -32.28
CA GLU A 55 -13.25 13.06 -32.54
C GLU A 55 -12.89 12.63 -33.97
N LYS A 56 -12.87 13.58 -34.92
CA LYS A 56 -12.59 13.36 -36.34
C LYS A 56 -11.14 13.61 -36.72
N LEU A 57 -10.38 14.31 -35.89
CA LEU A 57 -8.98 14.61 -36.15
C LEU A 57 -8.09 13.37 -35.98
N ASP A 58 -7.15 13.22 -36.91
CA ASP A 58 -5.98 12.38 -36.74
C ASP A 58 -4.94 13.06 -35.84
N GLY A 59 -3.77 12.43 -35.66
CA GLY A 59 -2.71 12.99 -34.83
C GLY A 59 -2.21 14.35 -35.32
N ALA A 60 -2.02 14.49 -36.64
CA ALA A 60 -1.57 15.73 -37.26
C ALA A 60 -2.58 16.87 -37.09
N GLY A 61 -3.87 16.59 -37.33
CA GLY A 61 -4.96 17.54 -37.12
C GLY A 61 -5.13 17.94 -35.67
N SER A 62 -4.99 16.99 -34.73
CA SER A 62 -5.05 17.26 -33.28
C SER A 62 -3.90 18.18 -32.85
N ALA A 63 -2.68 17.89 -33.30
CA ALA A 63 -1.51 18.72 -33.02
C ALA A 63 -1.63 20.12 -33.63
N ARG A 64 -2.22 20.23 -34.83
CA ARG A 64 -2.51 21.50 -35.48
C ARG A 64 -3.50 22.33 -34.67
N LEU A 65 -4.60 21.73 -34.24
CA LEU A 65 -5.61 22.40 -33.40
C LEU A 65 -5.03 22.85 -32.05
N LEU A 66 -4.18 22.04 -31.41
CA LEU A 66 -3.49 22.43 -30.18
C LEU A 66 -2.54 23.61 -30.40
N ARG A 67 -1.78 23.61 -31.51
CA ARG A 67 -0.88 24.71 -31.87
C ARG A 67 -1.64 26.01 -32.08
N TRP A 68 -2.77 25.95 -32.77
CA TRP A 68 -3.67 27.09 -32.91
C TRP A 68 -4.11 27.60 -31.53
N TRP A 69 -4.60 26.73 -30.64
CA TRP A 69 -5.01 27.14 -29.30
C TRP A 69 -3.86 27.78 -28.49
N LEU A 70 -2.64 27.26 -28.62
CA LEU A 70 -1.44 27.80 -27.96
C LEU A 70 -1.09 29.21 -28.46
N SER A 71 -1.33 29.49 -29.75
CA SER A 71 -1.09 30.80 -30.36
C SER A 71 -2.14 31.87 -30.02
N LEU A 72 -3.31 31.48 -29.50
CA LEU A 72 -4.34 32.46 -29.16
C LEU A 72 -3.81 33.43 -28.07
N PRO A 73 -4.12 34.74 -28.17
CA PRO A 73 -3.70 35.73 -27.17
C PRO A 73 -4.37 35.49 -25.81
N GLU A 74 -3.66 35.78 -24.72
CA GLU A 74 -4.25 35.75 -23.38
C GLU A 74 -5.34 36.82 -23.27
N SER A 75 -6.55 36.44 -22.85
CA SER A 75 -7.65 37.38 -22.60
C SER A 75 -7.82 37.60 -21.11
N GLY A 76 -8.01 38.85 -20.69
CA GLY A 76 -8.36 39.21 -19.32
C GLY A 76 -9.86 39.06 -19.02
N GLU A 77 -10.70 38.85 -20.03
CA GLU A 77 -12.14 38.71 -19.83
C GLU A 77 -12.50 37.33 -19.26
N PRO A 78 -13.23 37.25 -18.13
CA PRO A 78 -13.53 35.97 -17.47
C PRO A 78 -14.24 34.95 -18.37
N ALA A 79 -15.19 35.41 -19.20
CA ALA A 79 -15.94 34.53 -20.10
C ALA A 79 -15.04 33.95 -21.22
N ALA A 80 -14.17 34.78 -21.80
CA ALA A 80 -13.21 34.33 -22.81
C ALA A 80 -12.18 33.36 -22.23
N LEU A 81 -11.71 33.61 -20.99
CA LEU A 81 -10.82 32.69 -20.29
C LEU A 81 -11.49 31.34 -20.00
N ALA A 82 -12.75 31.35 -19.53
CA ALA A 82 -13.50 30.13 -19.26
C ALA A 82 -13.69 29.28 -20.53
N LEU A 83 -14.13 29.90 -21.63
CA LEU A 83 -14.24 29.23 -22.93
C LEU A 83 -12.89 28.67 -23.37
N ARG A 84 -11.81 29.45 -23.24
CA ARG A 84 -10.47 29.00 -23.62
C ARG A 84 -10.03 27.75 -22.84
N LEU A 85 -10.30 27.69 -21.54
CA LEU A 85 -9.98 26.53 -20.70
C LEU A 85 -10.83 25.31 -21.07
N GLU A 86 -12.11 25.51 -21.40
CA GLU A 86 -12.99 24.43 -21.87
C GLU A 86 -12.49 23.84 -23.19
N LEU A 87 -12.09 24.69 -24.14
CA LEU A 87 -11.47 24.26 -25.40
C LEU A 87 -10.18 23.50 -25.16
N LEU A 88 -9.33 23.96 -24.23
CA LEU A 88 -8.09 23.27 -23.89
C LEU A 88 -8.36 21.86 -23.37
N ASP A 89 -9.39 21.69 -22.54
CA ASP A 89 -9.74 20.39 -21.98
C ASP A 89 -10.14 19.38 -23.08
N LEU A 90 -10.89 19.85 -24.08
CA LEU A 90 -11.26 19.04 -25.25
C LEU A 90 -10.04 18.67 -26.11
N ILE A 91 -9.19 19.66 -26.42
CA ILE A 91 -8.08 19.50 -27.36
C ILE A 91 -6.91 18.74 -26.71
N GLY A 92 -6.52 19.15 -25.51
CA GLY A 92 -5.31 18.71 -24.81
C GLY A 92 -5.38 17.30 -24.23
N ARG A 93 -6.59 16.72 -24.11
CA ARG A 93 -6.78 15.33 -23.65
C ARG A 93 -6.56 14.29 -24.75
N ARG A 94 -6.39 14.69 -26.02
CA ARG A 94 -6.04 13.73 -27.07
C ARG A 94 -4.65 13.17 -26.77
N ARG A 95 -4.56 11.85 -26.57
CA ARG A 95 -3.28 11.15 -26.41
C ARG A 95 -2.67 10.94 -27.79
N ASP A 96 -1.64 11.73 -28.08
CA ASP A 96 -0.90 11.67 -29.33
C ASP A 96 0.55 12.17 -29.11
N PRO A 97 1.58 11.50 -29.65
CA PRO A 97 2.97 11.91 -29.43
C PRO A 97 3.29 13.35 -29.89
N ALA A 98 2.66 13.83 -30.97
CA ALA A 98 2.88 15.19 -31.45
C ALA A 98 2.21 16.23 -30.53
N CYS A 99 1.01 15.92 -30.01
CA CYS A 99 0.37 16.74 -28.98
C CYS A 99 1.21 16.78 -27.70
N ALA A 100 1.72 15.64 -27.24
CA ALA A 100 2.57 15.57 -26.05
C ALA A 100 3.85 16.43 -26.21
N ALA A 101 4.52 16.35 -27.37
CA ALA A 101 5.68 17.17 -27.67
C ALA A 101 5.37 18.68 -27.67
N LEU A 102 4.21 19.08 -28.22
CA LEU A 102 3.76 20.49 -28.20
C LEU A 102 3.46 20.97 -26.77
N LEU A 103 2.81 20.15 -25.94
CA LEU A 103 2.56 20.47 -24.54
C LEU A 103 3.87 20.66 -23.76
N ARG A 104 4.86 19.78 -23.97
CA ARG A 104 6.19 19.91 -23.36
C ARG A 104 6.88 21.20 -23.76
N ALA A 105 6.90 21.52 -25.06
CA ALA A 105 7.50 22.74 -25.56
C ALA A 105 6.84 23.98 -24.93
N ALA A 106 5.50 24.01 -24.90
CA ALA A 106 4.75 25.11 -24.29
C ALA A 106 5.03 25.26 -22.78
N VAL A 107 5.08 24.15 -22.04
CA VAL A 107 5.39 24.15 -20.60
C VAL A 107 6.85 24.51 -20.33
N ALA A 108 7.77 24.17 -21.23
CA ALA A 108 9.18 24.53 -21.15
C ALA A 108 9.39 26.04 -21.37
N GLU A 109 8.70 26.62 -22.36
CA GLU A 109 8.76 28.04 -22.69
C GLU A 109 8.11 28.91 -21.61
N ARG A 110 6.84 28.61 -21.27
CA ARG A 110 6.09 29.37 -20.26
C ARG A 110 5.11 28.45 -19.52
N PRO A 111 5.44 27.97 -18.31
CA PRO A 111 4.56 27.09 -17.57
C PRO A 111 3.24 27.79 -17.23
N ARG A 112 2.13 27.18 -17.64
CA ARG A 112 0.76 27.60 -17.30
C ARG A 112 0.09 26.49 -16.52
N ALA A 113 -0.62 26.82 -15.44
CA ALA A 113 -1.26 25.83 -14.56
C ALA A 113 -2.18 24.88 -15.36
N ALA A 114 -2.96 25.41 -16.30
CA ALA A 114 -3.87 24.62 -17.13
C ALA A 114 -3.19 23.57 -18.04
N LEU A 115 -1.89 23.69 -18.32
CA LEU A 115 -1.16 22.75 -19.19
C LEU A 115 -0.58 21.55 -18.43
N LEU A 116 -0.33 21.68 -17.12
CA LEU A 116 0.37 20.64 -16.35
C LEU A 116 -0.45 19.36 -16.16
N PRO A 117 -1.77 19.42 -15.86
CA PRO A 117 -2.60 18.22 -15.83
C PRO A 117 -2.61 17.45 -17.15
N LEU A 118 -2.49 18.16 -18.27
CA LEU A 118 -2.48 17.55 -19.60
C LEU A 118 -1.25 16.69 -19.85
N LEU A 119 -0.07 17.05 -19.30
CA LEU A 119 1.11 16.19 -19.36
C LEU A 119 0.85 14.83 -18.70
N GLY A 120 0.17 14.83 -17.54
CA GLY A 120 -0.28 13.59 -16.90
C GLY A 120 -1.29 12.81 -17.73
N HIS A 121 -2.15 13.51 -18.47
CA HIS A 121 -3.13 12.89 -19.37
C HIS A 121 -2.47 12.16 -20.55
N GLN A 122 -1.33 12.65 -21.04
CA GLN A 122 -0.57 12.01 -22.13
C GLN A 122 0.03 10.66 -21.71
N ARG A 123 0.21 10.42 -20.40
CA ARG A 123 0.74 9.18 -19.83
C ARG A 123 2.13 8.77 -20.37
N ASP A 124 2.97 9.75 -20.66
CA ASP A 124 4.36 9.52 -21.05
C ASP A 124 5.29 9.71 -19.83
N SER A 125 5.97 8.65 -19.42
CA SER A 125 6.89 8.63 -18.27
C SER A 125 7.95 9.73 -18.27
N GLN A 126 8.33 10.27 -19.44
CA GLN A 126 9.29 11.37 -19.57
C GLN A 126 8.81 12.65 -18.89
N ASP A 127 7.50 12.83 -18.77
CA ASP A 127 6.89 14.04 -18.19
C ASP A 127 6.97 14.07 -16.65
N PHE A 128 7.27 12.93 -16.01
CA PHE A 128 7.35 12.81 -14.55
C PHE A 128 8.36 13.80 -13.95
N ALA A 129 9.59 13.84 -14.47
CA ALA A 129 10.66 14.67 -13.92
C ALA A 129 10.30 16.17 -13.93
N ARG A 130 9.60 16.62 -14.97
CA ARG A 130 9.14 18.01 -15.09
C ARG A 130 8.04 18.32 -14.07
N LEU A 131 7.05 17.45 -13.93
CA LEU A 131 5.95 17.62 -12.98
C LEU A 131 6.46 17.54 -11.53
N GLU A 132 7.36 16.60 -11.23
CA GLU A 132 8.04 16.49 -9.94
C GLU A 132 8.78 17.79 -9.61
N GLN A 133 9.63 18.27 -10.52
CA GLN A 133 10.38 19.51 -10.33
C GLN A 133 9.44 20.67 -10.01
N MET A 134 8.35 20.82 -10.77
CA MET A 134 7.40 21.91 -10.57
C MET A 134 6.58 21.80 -9.29
N ALA A 135 6.28 20.59 -8.82
CA ALA A 135 5.61 20.39 -7.54
C ALA A 135 6.55 20.73 -6.35
N ARG A 136 7.84 20.37 -6.45
CA ARG A 136 8.85 20.61 -5.41
C ARG A 136 9.30 22.07 -5.32
N GLN A 137 9.52 22.72 -6.45
CA GLN A 137 10.14 24.05 -6.48
C GLN A 137 9.25 25.09 -5.81
N ALA A 138 9.88 25.93 -4.97
CA ALA A 138 9.24 27.13 -4.45
C ALA A 138 8.79 28.02 -5.61
N GLY A 139 7.53 28.43 -5.59
CA GLY A 139 6.92 29.17 -6.68
C GLY A 139 5.43 29.36 -6.46
N PRO A 140 4.70 29.86 -7.47
CA PRO A 140 3.27 30.11 -7.36
C PRO A 140 2.51 28.83 -7.01
N SER A 141 1.77 28.85 -5.89
CA SER A 141 0.92 27.72 -5.45
C SER A 141 0.05 27.12 -6.56
N PRO A 142 -0.59 27.90 -7.46
CA PRO A 142 -1.39 27.31 -8.54
C PRO A 142 -0.59 26.41 -9.49
N LEU A 143 0.68 26.75 -9.79
CA LEU A 143 1.53 25.93 -10.66
C LEU A 143 1.92 24.63 -9.96
N ARG A 144 2.30 24.71 -8.68
CA ARG A 144 2.68 23.52 -7.88
C ARG A 144 1.51 22.55 -7.75
N ARG A 145 0.31 23.05 -7.44
CA ARG A 145 -0.92 22.26 -7.33
C ARG A 145 -1.31 21.62 -8.67
N ALA A 146 -1.21 22.37 -9.77
CA ALA A 146 -1.50 21.83 -11.09
C ALA A 146 -0.45 20.79 -11.55
N ALA A 147 0.81 20.93 -11.14
CA ALA A 147 1.81 19.89 -11.34
C ALA A 147 1.46 18.61 -10.56
N LEU A 148 1.02 18.74 -9.31
CA LEU A 148 0.55 17.63 -8.50
C LEU A 148 -0.71 16.96 -9.08
N GLU A 149 -1.62 17.74 -9.68
CA GLU A 149 -2.75 17.21 -10.44
C GLU A 149 -2.28 16.44 -11.68
N GLY A 150 -1.29 16.93 -12.42
CA GLY A 150 -0.64 16.16 -13.49
C GLY A 150 -0.09 14.82 -13.01
N LEU A 151 0.57 14.80 -11.84
CA LEU A 151 1.01 13.55 -11.22
C LEU A 151 -0.18 12.66 -10.86
N ALA A 152 -1.28 13.22 -10.35
CA ALA A 152 -2.50 12.50 -10.01
C ALA A 152 -3.20 11.84 -11.21
N VAL A 153 -3.17 12.49 -12.38
CA VAL A 153 -3.79 12.00 -13.61
C VAL A 153 -2.99 10.85 -14.23
N GLY A 154 -1.66 10.92 -14.15
CA GLY A 154 -0.77 9.92 -14.73
C GLY A 154 -0.27 8.82 -13.78
N LEU A 155 -0.84 8.68 -12.57
CA LEU A 155 -0.36 7.77 -11.50
C LEU A 155 0.13 6.38 -11.99
N SER A 156 -0.58 5.78 -12.94
CA SER A 156 -0.29 4.43 -13.44
C SER A 156 1.03 4.30 -14.22
N VAL A 157 1.61 5.40 -14.72
CA VAL A 157 2.81 5.36 -15.59
C VAL A 157 4.06 5.96 -14.93
N TRP A 158 3.94 6.44 -13.70
CA TRP A 158 5.05 7.07 -12.99
C TRP A 158 5.94 6.05 -12.28
N PRO A 159 7.24 6.35 -12.11
CA PRO A 159 8.12 5.58 -11.25
C PRO A 159 7.62 5.64 -9.79
N GLN A 160 7.00 4.55 -9.32
CA GLN A 160 6.28 4.52 -8.04
C GLN A 160 7.14 4.92 -6.83
N ALA A 161 8.39 4.47 -6.78
CA ALA A 161 9.29 4.80 -5.66
C ALA A 161 9.59 6.31 -5.59
N ALA A 162 9.90 6.94 -6.73
CA ALA A 162 10.17 8.38 -6.78
C ALA A 162 8.90 9.19 -6.48
N LEU A 163 7.74 8.75 -7.01
CA LEU A 163 6.46 9.37 -6.71
C LEU A 163 6.12 9.28 -5.21
N GLN A 164 6.30 8.12 -4.58
CA GLN A 164 6.05 7.96 -3.15
C GLN A 164 6.94 8.89 -2.32
N GLN A 165 8.24 8.98 -2.63
CA GLN A 165 9.16 9.91 -1.95
C GLN A 165 8.71 11.37 -2.11
N LEU A 166 8.39 11.79 -3.33
CA LEU A 166 7.86 13.13 -3.59
C LEU A 166 6.61 13.43 -2.75
N LEU A 167 5.63 12.53 -2.74
CA LEU A 167 4.39 12.78 -2.01
C LEU A 167 4.60 12.82 -0.49
N LEU A 168 5.48 11.97 0.06
CA LEU A 168 5.86 12.02 1.47
C LEU A 168 6.47 13.36 1.85
N GLU A 169 7.35 13.90 1.01
CA GLU A 169 7.92 15.23 1.23
C GLU A 169 6.84 16.33 1.18
N LEU A 170 5.96 16.27 0.19
CA LEU A 170 4.89 17.27 0.02
C LEU A 170 3.84 17.22 1.15
N CYS A 171 3.68 16.10 1.87
CA CYS A 171 2.79 16.05 3.03
C CYS A 171 3.16 17.07 4.13
N SER A 172 4.43 17.49 4.19
CA SER A 172 4.90 18.49 5.16
C SER A 172 5.00 19.90 4.57
N ASP A 173 4.43 20.15 3.38
CA ASP A 173 4.51 21.45 2.71
C ASP A 173 3.74 22.54 3.47
N LEU A 174 4.23 23.78 3.40
CA LEU A 174 3.59 24.95 3.99
C LEU A 174 2.27 25.31 3.31
N ASP A 175 2.08 24.93 2.03
CA ASP A 175 0.79 25.01 1.37
C ASP A 175 -0.09 23.82 1.80
N GLY A 176 -0.94 24.05 2.80
CA GLY A 176 -1.82 23.00 3.34
C GLY A 176 -2.77 22.35 2.32
N THR A 177 -3.10 23.03 1.21
CA THR A 177 -3.89 22.41 0.12
C THR A 177 -3.04 21.41 -0.67
N LEU A 178 -1.80 21.78 -0.99
CA LEU A 178 -0.84 20.90 -1.66
C LEU A 178 -0.54 19.67 -0.79
N ALA A 179 -0.28 19.89 0.50
CA ALA A 179 -0.03 18.82 1.47
C ALA A 179 -1.22 17.86 1.61
N SER A 180 -2.43 18.39 1.70
CA SER A 180 -3.67 17.58 1.75
C SER A 180 -3.88 16.76 0.47
N GLN A 181 -3.57 17.33 -0.70
CA GLN A 181 -3.63 16.60 -1.97
C GLN A 181 -2.57 15.49 -2.02
N ALA A 182 -1.35 15.74 -1.52
CA ALA A 182 -0.31 14.73 -1.45
C ALA A 182 -0.72 13.52 -0.59
N VAL A 183 -1.37 13.76 0.55
CA VAL A 183 -1.97 12.70 1.38
C VAL A 183 -3.02 11.88 0.60
N ASP A 184 -3.90 12.55 -0.15
CA ASP A 184 -4.91 11.85 -0.95
C ASP A 184 -4.29 11.01 -2.07
N LEU A 185 -3.17 11.47 -2.66
CA LEU A 185 -2.46 10.70 -3.68
C LEU A 185 -1.67 9.54 -3.09
N LEU A 186 -1.03 9.70 -1.92
CA LEU A 186 -0.42 8.58 -1.19
C LEU A 186 -1.45 7.48 -0.94
N ALA A 187 -2.66 7.86 -0.52
CA ALA A 187 -3.76 6.92 -0.27
C ALA A 187 -4.23 6.15 -1.53
N ARG A 188 -3.80 6.55 -2.73
CA ARG A 188 -4.13 5.89 -4.00
C ARG A 188 -2.99 5.01 -4.54
N LEU A 189 -1.82 5.01 -3.90
CA LEU A 189 -0.70 4.15 -4.30
C LEU A 189 -0.87 2.72 -3.77
N PRO A 190 -0.24 1.70 -4.39
CA PRO A 190 -0.25 0.33 -3.86
C PRO A 190 0.30 0.22 -2.43
N THR A 191 1.24 1.09 -2.06
CA THR A 191 1.87 1.17 -0.72
C THR A 191 1.18 2.18 0.20
N ALA A 192 -0.08 2.53 -0.07
CA ALA A 192 -0.80 3.63 0.59
C ALA A 192 -0.72 3.62 2.11
N ARG A 193 -0.92 2.46 2.76
CA ARG A 193 -0.91 2.36 4.21
C ARG A 193 0.47 2.67 4.80
N GLU A 194 1.51 2.04 4.28
CA GLU A 194 2.91 2.28 4.69
C GLU A 194 3.30 3.75 4.44
N GLY A 195 2.93 4.30 3.28
CA GLY A 195 3.18 5.71 2.97
C GLY A 195 2.48 6.68 3.94
N LEU A 196 1.23 6.42 4.33
CA LEU A 196 0.52 7.26 5.29
C LEU A 196 1.05 7.09 6.73
N GLU A 197 1.44 5.88 7.13
CA GLU A 197 2.09 5.63 8.42
C GLU A 197 3.44 6.35 8.50
N GLN A 198 4.22 6.31 7.42
CA GLN A 198 5.47 7.06 7.31
C GLN A 198 5.22 8.58 7.37
N ALA A 199 4.22 9.10 6.65
CA ALA A 199 3.87 10.52 6.72
C ALA A 199 3.51 10.94 8.16
N LEU A 200 2.73 10.12 8.88
CA LEU A 200 2.34 10.37 10.27
C LEU A 200 3.49 10.21 11.29
N SER A 201 4.62 9.62 10.89
CA SER A 201 5.82 9.55 11.72
C SER A 201 6.60 10.88 11.75
N HIS A 202 6.22 11.84 10.92
CA HIS A 202 6.79 13.18 10.85
C HIS A 202 5.78 14.24 11.34
N PRO A 203 6.25 15.41 11.80
CA PRO A 203 5.37 16.52 12.16
C PRO A 203 4.60 17.03 10.93
N LEU A 204 3.26 17.02 11.00
CA LEU A 204 2.38 17.56 9.97
C LEU A 204 1.54 18.71 10.55
N ASP A 205 1.06 19.60 9.68
CA ASP A 205 -0.02 20.54 10.08
C ASP A 205 -1.25 19.75 10.57
N PRO A 206 -1.96 20.21 11.63
CA PRO A 206 -3.10 19.48 12.19
C PRO A 206 -4.19 19.11 11.18
N GLY A 207 -4.44 19.94 10.17
CA GLY A 207 -5.42 19.65 9.12
C GLY A 207 -4.98 18.50 8.22
N THR A 208 -3.70 18.50 7.84
CA THR A 208 -3.09 17.43 7.04
C THR A 208 -2.97 16.12 7.84
N GLU A 209 -2.59 16.19 9.12
CA GLU A 209 -2.52 15.03 10.01
C GLU A 209 -3.89 14.36 10.17
N ALA A 210 -4.93 15.15 10.47
CA ALA A 210 -6.30 14.65 10.60
C ALA A 210 -6.82 14.04 9.28
N ARG A 211 -6.36 14.55 8.13
CA ARG A 211 -6.67 13.96 6.82
C ARG A 211 -5.93 12.64 6.62
N ALA A 212 -4.63 12.57 6.92
CA ALA A 212 -3.83 11.36 6.81
C ALA A 212 -4.37 10.24 7.71
N ARG A 213 -4.71 10.54 8.98
CA ARG A 213 -5.36 9.59 9.89
C ARG A 213 -6.70 9.08 9.36
N ARG A 214 -7.56 9.96 8.80
CA ARG A 214 -8.82 9.54 8.17
C ARG A 214 -8.60 8.62 6.98
N ARG A 215 -7.65 8.97 6.09
CA ARG A 215 -7.31 8.12 4.94
C ARG A 215 -6.78 6.78 5.39
N LEU A 216 -5.84 6.75 6.33
CA LEU A 216 -5.29 5.53 6.92
C LEU A 216 -6.37 4.64 7.54
N ALA A 217 -7.33 5.24 8.26
CA ALA A 217 -8.45 4.50 8.85
C ALA A 217 -9.41 3.92 7.79
N SER A 218 -9.53 4.55 6.62
CA SER A 218 -10.36 4.07 5.50
C SER A 218 -9.69 3.02 4.62
N LEU A 219 -8.36 2.88 4.70
CA LEU A 219 -7.65 1.89 3.89
C LEU A 219 -7.88 0.48 4.43
N PRO A 220 -8.19 -0.49 3.56
CA PRO A 220 -8.27 -1.88 3.97
C PRO A 220 -6.92 -2.33 4.55
N ARG A 221 -6.97 -3.17 5.59
CA ARG A 221 -5.74 -3.77 6.15
C ARG A 221 -5.39 -5.03 5.40
N CYS A 222 -4.11 -5.35 5.35
CA CYS A 222 -3.65 -6.58 4.72
C CYS A 222 -4.17 -7.79 5.52
N PRO A 223 -4.64 -8.85 4.82
CA PRO A 223 -4.99 -10.08 5.50
C PRO A 223 -3.74 -10.69 6.13
N LEU A 224 -3.91 -11.37 7.27
CA LEU A 224 -2.84 -12.07 7.95
C LEU A 224 -2.97 -13.58 7.77
N LEU A 225 -1.85 -14.25 7.53
CA LEU A 225 -1.71 -15.69 7.64
C LEU A 225 -0.79 -16.01 8.81
N LEU A 226 -1.39 -16.44 9.92
CA LEU A 226 -0.69 -16.88 11.11
C LEU A 226 -0.32 -18.36 10.95
N VAL A 227 0.98 -18.64 10.82
CA VAL A 227 1.48 -20.02 10.70
C VAL A 227 1.89 -20.52 12.07
N VAL A 228 1.21 -21.57 12.55
CA VAL A 228 1.41 -22.17 13.87
C VAL A 228 1.90 -23.61 13.72
N HIS A 229 2.49 -24.18 14.75
CA HIS A 229 2.91 -25.58 14.70
C HIS A 229 1.72 -26.55 14.61
N GLY A 230 0.67 -26.29 15.40
CA GLY A 230 -0.47 -27.21 15.53
C GLY A 230 -0.15 -28.43 16.40
N ARG A 231 -1.13 -29.33 16.53
CA ARG A 231 -1.00 -30.65 17.17
C ARG A 231 -0.94 -31.75 16.10
N ALA A 232 -0.69 -32.98 16.54
CA ALA A 232 -0.80 -34.16 15.68
C ALA A 232 -2.17 -34.17 14.96
N GLY A 233 -2.16 -34.46 13.66
CA GLY A 233 -3.36 -34.39 12.81
C GLY A 233 -3.74 -32.96 12.37
N GLY A 234 -2.89 -31.96 12.59
CA GLY A 234 -3.12 -30.58 12.11
C GLY A 234 -4.10 -29.76 12.95
N VAL A 235 -4.46 -30.23 14.15
CA VAL A 235 -5.40 -29.54 15.05
C VAL A 235 -4.77 -28.26 15.61
N ILE A 236 -5.50 -27.16 15.59
CA ILE A 236 -5.05 -25.87 16.13
C ILE A 236 -5.58 -25.70 17.56
N PRO A 237 -4.72 -25.43 18.56
CA PRO A 237 -5.16 -25.13 19.93
C PRO A 237 -6.21 -24.02 20.00
N GLU A 238 -7.18 -24.15 20.92
CA GLU A 238 -8.31 -23.22 21.04
C GLU A 238 -7.85 -21.79 21.33
N GLU A 239 -6.79 -21.61 22.12
CA GLU A 239 -6.28 -20.28 22.47
C GLU A 239 -5.77 -19.52 21.23
N LEU A 240 -5.17 -20.24 20.28
CA LEU A 240 -4.73 -19.67 19.00
C LEU A 240 -5.92 -19.34 18.09
N GLN A 241 -6.98 -20.15 18.11
CA GLN A 241 -8.20 -19.85 17.38
C GLN A 241 -8.90 -18.61 17.97
N THR A 242 -8.99 -18.51 19.29
CA THR A 242 -9.55 -17.34 19.98
C THR A 242 -8.73 -16.09 19.70
N LEU A 243 -7.40 -16.17 19.78
CA LEU A 243 -6.50 -15.07 19.39
C LEU A 243 -6.77 -14.60 17.96
N ALA A 244 -6.90 -15.52 16.99
CA ALA A 244 -7.14 -15.16 15.60
C ALA A 244 -8.51 -14.48 15.41
N ARG A 245 -9.57 -14.98 16.05
CA ARG A 245 -10.91 -14.37 16.01
C ARG A 245 -10.91 -12.97 16.65
N ASP A 246 -10.23 -12.81 17.77
CA ASP A 246 -10.11 -11.51 18.45
C ASP A 246 -9.34 -10.52 17.59
N LEU A 247 -8.23 -10.96 17.01
CA LEU A 247 -7.41 -10.16 16.12
C LEU A 247 -8.17 -9.75 14.85
N GLU A 248 -8.90 -10.67 14.23
CA GLU A 248 -9.75 -10.38 13.06
C GLU A 248 -10.80 -9.32 13.38
N ARG A 249 -11.48 -9.43 14.53
CA ARG A 249 -12.46 -8.41 14.98
C ARG A 249 -11.82 -7.05 15.20
N ARG A 250 -10.65 -6.99 15.86
CA ARG A 250 -9.94 -5.74 16.15
C ARG A 250 -9.41 -5.07 14.88
N ARG A 251 -8.75 -5.86 14.02
CA ARG A 251 -8.18 -5.39 12.74
C ARG A 251 -9.24 -5.08 11.70
N ARG A 252 -10.45 -5.66 11.83
CA ARG A 252 -11.49 -5.65 10.78
C ARG A 252 -10.95 -6.12 9.43
N ALA A 253 -10.07 -7.11 9.47
CA ALA A 253 -9.43 -7.68 8.30
C ALA A 253 -9.15 -9.17 8.50
N PRO A 254 -9.15 -9.97 7.42
CA PRO A 254 -9.10 -11.42 7.55
C PRO A 254 -7.84 -11.90 8.27
N VAL A 255 -8.01 -12.81 9.24
CA VAL A 255 -6.91 -13.50 9.92
C VAL A 255 -7.10 -15.00 9.72
N ARG A 256 -6.18 -15.61 8.98
CA ARG A 256 -6.19 -17.05 8.71
C ARG A 256 -5.14 -17.74 9.55
N LEU A 257 -5.45 -18.96 9.99
CA LEU A 257 -4.52 -19.84 10.67
C LEU A 257 -4.14 -21.00 9.75
N GLN A 258 -2.86 -21.34 9.71
CA GLN A 258 -2.35 -22.52 9.01
C GLN A 258 -1.38 -23.28 9.90
N THR A 259 -1.52 -24.61 9.96
CA THR A 259 -0.56 -25.47 10.65
C THR A 259 0.60 -25.86 9.73
N LEU A 260 1.75 -26.18 10.32
CA LEU A 260 2.92 -26.66 9.58
C LEU A 260 2.71 -28.03 8.92
N SER A 261 1.90 -28.89 9.54
CA SER A 261 1.71 -30.30 9.15
C SER A 261 0.33 -30.61 8.57
N GLY A 262 -0.48 -29.60 8.28
CA GLY A 262 -1.79 -29.81 7.66
C GLY A 262 -1.67 -29.89 6.14
N ASP A 263 -2.12 -31.01 5.56
CA ASP A 263 -2.36 -31.19 4.11
C ASP A 263 -3.46 -30.28 3.54
N ALA A 264 -3.81 -29.20 4.24
CA ALA A 264 -4.74 -28.22 3.73
C ALA A 264 -4.07 -27.50 2.56
N ALA A 265 -4.48 -27.86 1.34
CA ALA A 265 -4.20 -27.08 0.16
C ALA A 265 -4.49 -25.60 0.47
N PRO A 266 -3.64 -24.65 0.02
CA PRO A 266 -3.94 -23.24 0.18
C PRO A 266 -5.36 -23.02 -0.36
N PRO A 267 -6.31 -22.51 0.45
CA PRO A 267 -7.68 -22.36 0.00
C PRO A 267 -7.71 -21.46 -1.22
N ASP A 268 -8.63 -21.75 -2.14
CA ASP A 268 -8.87 -20.94 -3.32
C ASP A 268 -9.03 -19.48 -2.90
N PRO A 269 -8.22 -18.54 -3.43
CA PRO A 269 -8.32 -17.11 -3.11
C PRO A 269 -9.73 -16.53 -3.36
N ALA A 270 -10.60 -17.26 -4.07
CA ALA A 270 -11.96 -16.86 -4.43
C ALA A 270 -13.11 -17.30 -3.48
N ALA A 271 -12.85 -17.92 -2.32
CA ALA A 271 -13.92 -18.26 -1.36
C ALA A 271 -14.24 -17.11 -0.36
N PRO A 272 -15.52 -16.94 0.02
CA PRO A 272 -16.31 -15.72 -0.19
C PRO A 272 -15.76 -14.48 0.54
N GLY A 273 -15.61 -13.43 -0.26
CA GLY A 273 -15.04 -12.12 0.03
C GLY A 273 -14.64 -11.50 -1.30
N GLU A 274 -15.63 -11.41 -2.20
CA GLU A 274 -15.54 -11.07 -3.61
C GLU A 274 -14.58 -9.89 -3.89
N ASN A 275 -13.70 -10.08 -4.87
CA ASN A 275 -12.98 -9.04 -5.60
C ASN A 275 -12.18 -8.02 -4.75
N SER A 276 -11.00 -8.42 -4.28
CA SER A 276 -9.91 -7.45 -4.09
C SER A 276 -8.61 -8.05 -4.64
N PRO A 277 -8.31 -7.86 -5.94
CA PRO A 277 -7.15 -8.46 -6.59
C PRO A 277 -5.77 -7.93 -6.14
N GLU A 278 -5.65 -7.13 -5.06
CA GLU A 278 -4.47 -6.24 -4.94
C GLU A 278 -3.82 -6.12 -3.55
N LEU A 279 -4.38 -6.65 -2.46
CA LEU A 279 -3.75 -6.50 -1.14
C LEU A 279 -2.73 -7.63 -0.85
N PRO A 280 -1.48 -7.31 -0.52
CA PRO A 280 -0.48 -8.33 -0.21
C PRO A 280 -0.87 -9.08 1.06
N LEU A 281 -0.79 -10.42 1.02
CA LEU A 281 -0.94 -11.25 2.22
C LEU A 281 0.29 -11.07 3.12
N THR A 282 0.10 -10.94 4.43
CA THR A 282 1.23 -10.96 5.38
C THR A 282 1.28 -12.29 6.14
N LEU A 283 2.34 -13.06 5.91
CA LEU A 283 2.62 -14.32 6.61
C LEU A 283 3.42 -14.05 7.87
N VAL A 284 2.88 -14.49 9.01
CA VAL A 284 3.47 -14.36 10.33
C VAL A 284 3.74 -15.74 10.95
N PRO A 285 5.00 -16.18 11.06
CA PRO A 285 5.33 -17.45 11.70
C PRO A 285 5.28 -17.31 13.23
N LEU A 286 4.28 -17.90 13.87
CA LEU A 286 4.13 -17.96 15.32
C LEU A 286 4.96 -19.11 15.91
N LEU A 287 6.26 -19.09 15.62
CA LEU A 287 7.26 -20.05 16.08
C LEU A 287 8.26 -19.33 16.98
N LEU A 288 8.68 -19.96 18.08
CA LEU A 288 9.54 -19.33 19.09
C LEU A 288 11.04 -19.55 18.86
N LEU A 289 11.40 -20.61 18.14
CA LEU A 289 12.77 -21.08 18.00
C LEU A 289 13.10 -21.36 16.52
N PRO A 290 14.33 -21.07 16.05
CA PRO A 290 14.73 -21.23 14.66
C PRO A 290 15.07 -22.70 14.30
N GLY A 291 14.13 -23.60 14.56
CA GLY A 291 14.22 -25.03 14.20
C GLY A 291 14.01 -25.31 12.70
N ASN A 292 13.91 -26.59 12.34
CA ASN A 292 13.71 -27.02 10.96
C ASN A 292 12.50 -26.36 10.29
N HIS A 293 11.41 -26.16 11.04
CA HIS A 293 10.20 -25.52 10.53
C HIS A 293 10.41 -24.09 10.07
N VAL A 294 11.09 -23.27 10.87
CA VAL A 294 11.41 -21.88 10.49
C VAL A 294 12.31 -21.85 9.26
N ARG A 295 13.23 -22.83 9.14
CA ARG A 295 14.26 -22.88 8.11
C ARG A 295 13.79 -23.46 6.77
N HIS A 296 12.85 -24.40 6.78
CA HIS A 296 12.45 -25.13 5.57
C HIS A 296 10.96 -25.00 5.28
N ASP A 297 10.09 -25.28 6.25
CA ASP A 297 8.65 -25.33 6.03
C ASP A 297 8.04 -23.94 5.82
N ILE A 298 8.46 -22.94 6.63
CA ILE A 298 7.99 -21.56 6.45
C ILE A 298 8.37 -20.99 5.07
N PRO A 299 9.63 -21.12 4.58
CA PRO A 299 9.95 -20.79 3.19
C PRO A 299 9.12 -21.54 2.15
N ALA A 300 8.85 -22.83 2.35
CA ALA A 300 8.04 -23.62 1.42
C ALA A 300 6.59 -23.14 1.36
N ILE A 301 5.96 -22.90 2.53
CA ILE A 301 4.62 -22.32 2.64
C ILE A 301 4.58 -20.95 1.97
N ALA A 302 5.57 -20.09 2.23
CA ALA A 302 5.66 -18.78 1.61
C ALA A 302 5.78 -18.86 0.08
N ALA A 303 6.56 -19.81 -0.45
CA ALA A 303 6.70 -20.03 -1.88
C ALA A 303 5.36 -20.50 -2.51
N ALA A 304 4.59 -21.35 -1.82
CA ALA A 304 3.27 -21.78 -2.29
C ALA A 304 2.27 -20.61 -2.33
N TRP A 305 2.25 -19.76 -1.30
CA TRP A 305 1.35 -18.59 -1.25
C TRP A 305 1.70 -17.52 -2.28
N ARG A 306 2.98 -17.30 -2.57
CA ARG A 306 3.42 -16.35 -3.61
C ARG A 306 2.89 -16.66 -5.01
N ARG A 307 2.49 -17.92 -5.28
CA ARG A 307 1.85 -18.28 -6.56
C ARG A 307 0.44 -17.69 -6.72
N HIS A 308 -0.19 -17.27 -5.63
CA HIS A 308 -1.55 -16.74 -5.61
C HIS A 308 -1.58 -15.20 -5.50
N GLY A 309 -0.44 -14.55 -5.26
CA GLY A 309 -0.34 -13.10 -5.18
C GLY A 309 0.85 -12.59 -4.36
N PRO A 310 1.00 -11.26 -4.22
CA PRO A 310 2.05 -10.66 -3.41
C PRO A 310 2.00 -11.13 -1.94
N LEU A 311 3.15 -11.51 -1.39
CA LEU A 311 3.29 -12.01 -0.02
C LEU A 311 4.44 -11.31 0.71
N ARG A 312 4.12 -10.63 1.80
CA ARG A 312 5.09 -10.18 2.80
C ARG A 312 5.28 -11.27 3.84
N ARG A 313 6.53 -11.63 4.14
CA ARG A 313 6.86 -12.61 5.18
C ARG A 313 7.61 -11.93 6.32
N LEU A 314 7.09 -12.05 7.53
CA LEU A 314 7.77 -11.58 8.74
C LEU A 314 8.75 -12.63 9.29
N PRO A 315 9.75 -12.22 10.11
CA PRO A 315 10.52 -13.15 10.93
C PRO A 315 9.64 -13.95 11.88
N PHE A 316 10.12 -15.12 12.31
CA PHE A 316 9.44 -15.92 13.33
C PHE A 316 9.31 -15.13 14.64
N LEU A 317 8.23 -15.38 15.40
CA LEU A 317 7.89 -14.63 16.62
C LEU A 317 9.06 -14.50 17.60
N GLY A 318 9.83 -15.57 17.82
CA GLY A 318 11.00 -15.50 18.71
C GLY A 318 12.04 -14.45 18.31
N ALA A 319 12.17 -14.14 17.01
CA ALA A 319 13.11 -13.12 16.54
C ALA A 319 12.65 -11.67 16.79
N TRP A 320 11.45 -11.45 17.32
CA TRP A 320 10.92 -10.11 17.53
C TRP A 320 11.57 -9.48 18.78
N PRO A 321 12.17 -8.28 18.68
CA PRO A 321 12.85 -7.66 19.82
C PRO A 321 11.94 -7.46 21.05
N SER A 322 10.72 -6.98 20.84
CA SER A 322 9.73 -6.78 21.91
C SER A 322 9.31 -8.10 22.59
N TRP A 323 9.28 -9.20 21.83
CA TRP A 323 9.01 -10.53 22.38
C TRP A 323 10.16 -11.02 23.26
N GLN A 324 11.41 -10.80 22.84
CA GLN A 324 12.59 -11.14 23.63
C GLN A 324 12.70 -10.31 24.91
N GLU A 325 12.28 -9.04 24.87
CA GLU A 325 12.19 -8.18 26.05
C GLU A 325 11.13 -8.71 27.03
N ALA A 326 9.93 -9.03 26.55
CA ALA A 326 8.89 -9.61 27.41
C ALA A 326 9.31 -10.95 28.04
N LEU A 327 10.08 -11.78 27.32
CA LEU A 327 10.68 -13.00 27.89
C LEU A 327 11.66 -12.70 29.02
N ALA A 328 12.54 -11.73 28.83
CA ALA A 328 13.50 -11.32 29.85
C ALA A 328 12.80 -10.76 31.11
N ASP A 329 11.81 -9.90 30.92
CA ASP A 329 11.04 -9.32 32.02
C ASP A 329 10.25 -10.39 32.78
N GLU A 330 9.67 -11.37 32.08
CA GLU A 330 8.88 -12.43 32.72
C GLU A 330 9.78 -13.33 33.58
N LEU A 331 10.95 -13.66 33.04
CA LEU A 331 11.94 -14.46 33.74
C LEU A 331 12.51 -13.73 34.97
N ALA A 332 12.74 -12.43 34.87
CA ALA A 332 13.20 -11.62 36.00
C ALA A 332 12.16 -11.61 37.14
N GLU A 333 10.87 -11.48 36.82
CA GLU A 333 9.77 -11.53 37.80
C GLU A 333 9.62 -12.92 38.45
N LEU A 334 9.74 -13.98 37.65
CA LEU A 334 9.74 -15.35 38.16
C LEU A 334 10.93 -15.59 39.07
N ALA A 335 12.14 -15.15 38.68
CA ALA A 335 13.36 -15.29 39.46
C ALA A 335 13.29 -14.52 40.79
N ALA A 336 12.71 -13.32 40.80
CA ALA A 336 12.51 -12.55 42.04
C ALA A 336 11.59 -13.24 43.05
N SER A 337 10.72 -14.13 42.59
CA SER A 337 9.81 -14.92 43.43
C SER A 337 10.43 -16.25 43.92
N HIS A 338 11.65 -16.58 43.48
CA HIS A 338 12.38 -17.81 43.82
C HIS A 338 13.75 -17.48 44.43
N SER A 339 14.49 -18.49 44.90
CA SER A 339 15.82 -18.28 45.48
C SER A 339 16.78 -17.58 44.50
N PRO A 340 17.48 -16.51 44.93
CA PRO A 340 18.29 -15.66 44.04
C PRO A 340 19.60 -16.32 43.54
N ASP A 341 19.96 -17.49 44.06
CA ASP A 341 21.28 -18.10 43.85
C ASP A 341 21.41 -18.91 42.55
N LEU A 342 20.31 -19.10 41.80
CA LEU A 342 20.31 -19.87 40.54
C LEU A 342 19.70 -19.06 39.39
N PRO A 343 20.30 -19.09 38.19
CA PRO A 343 19.70 -18.45 37.02
C PRO A 343 18.38 -19.14 36.66
N PRO A 344 17.36 -18.38 36.22
CA PRO A 344 16.12 -18.98 35.77
C PRO A 344 16.31 -19.85 34.53
N LEU A 345 15.44 -20.85 34.35
CA LEU A 345 15.50 -21.83 33.28
C LEU A 345 14.51 -21.50 32.16
N LEU A 346 14.96 -21.55 30.90
CA LEU A 346 14.13 -21.55 29.71
C LEU A 346 14.03 -22.97 29.15
N LEU A 347 12.87 -23.60 29.37
CA LEU A 347 12.63 -24.98 28.91
C LEU A 347 12.18 -24.97 27.45
N HIS A 348 12.86 -25.70 26.59
CA HIS A 348 12.51 -25.78 25.17
C HIS A 348 12.46 -27.22 24.65
N HIS A 349 11.74 -27.42 23.54
CA HIS A 349 11.79 -28.70 22.85
C HIS A 349 13.18 -28.96 22.23
N PRO A 350 13.60 -30.22 22.05
CA PRO A 350 14.87 -30.54 21.41
C PRO A 350 14.98 -29.95 20.00
N LEU A 351 16.13 -29.33 19.70
CA LEU A 351 16.42 -28.71 18.41
C LEU A 351 17.57 -29.42 17.71
N ALA A 352 17.58 -29.38 16.38
CA ALA A 352 18.75 -29.79 15.62
C ALA A 352 19.91 -28.81 15.85
N PRO A 353 21.17 -29.29 15.96
CA PRO A 353 22.32 -28.44 16.25
C PRO A 353 22.61 -27.40 15.15
N GLY A 354 23.34 -26.35 15.51
CA GLY A 354 23.82 -25.30 14.63
C GLY A 354 23.17 -23.93 14.86
N VAL A 355 22.19 -23.56 14.03
CA VAL A 355 21.55 -22.23 14.10
C VAL A 355 20.79 -22.05 15.42
N ALA A 356 20.15 -23.12 15.90
CA ALA A 356 19.46 -23.16 17.17
C ALA A 356 20.40 -22.81 18.33
N ASP A 357 21.58 -23.43 18.39
CA ASP A 357 22.54 -23.23 19.48
C ASP A 357 22.99 -21.77 19.60
N ARG A 358 23.29 -21.12 18.47
CA ARG A 358 23.65 -19.69 18.45
C ARG A 358 22.51 -18.80 18.95
N TYR A 359 21.27 -19.16 18.61
CA TYR A 359 20.10 -18.42 19.04
C TYR A 359 19.77 -18.64 20.51
N LEU A 360 19.94 -19.87 21.03
CA LEU A 360 19.81 -20.17 22.45
C LEU A 360 20.85 -19.38 23.26
N ALA A 361 22.13 -19.39 22.86
CA ALA A 361 23.16 -18.60 23.51
C ALA A 361 22.93 -17.08 23.44
N HIS A 362 22.16 -16.60 22.45
CA HIS A 362 21.67 -15.22 22.42
C HIS A 362 20.55 -15.00 23.43
N LEU A 363 19.56 -15.87 23.48
CA LEU A 363 18.46 -15.79 24.44
C LEU A 363 18.93 -15.89 25.89
N GLU A 364 19.87 -16.78 26.20
CA GLU A 364 20.48 -16.92 27.53
C GLU A 364 21.08 -15.59 28.01
N ARG A 365 21.86 -14.93 27.15
CA ARG A 365 22.43 -13.62 27.46
C ARG A 365 21.38 -12.52 27.56
N ARG A 366 20.38 -12.53 26.67
CA ARG A 366 19.32 -11.49 26.64
C ARG A 366 18.40 -11.58 27.85
N CYS A 367 18.14 -12.78 28.34
CA CYS A 367 17.18 -13.02 29.43
C CYS A 367 17.86 -13.32 30.77
N SER A 368 19.19 -13.32 30.84
CA SER A 368 19.96 -13.75 32.01
C SER A 368 19.51 -15.12 32.55
N ALA A 369 19.28 -16.07 31.63
CA ALA A 369 18.70 -17.38 31.90
C ALA A 369 19.56 -18.49 31.30
N SER A 370 19.34 -19.74 31.73
CA SER A 370 19.93 -20.92 31.10
C SER A 370 18.88 -21.66 30.26
N CYS A 371 19.21 -21.99 29.01
CA CYS A 371 18.33 -22.76 28.15
C CYS A 371 18.53 -24.26 28.37
N GLN A 372 17.42 -24.98 28.59
CA GLN A 372 17.45 -26.42 28.80
C GLN A 372 16.45 -27.13 27.89
N ALA A 373 16.94 -28.15 27.18
CA ALA A 373 16.08 -29.01 26.38
C ALA A 373 15.24 -29.94 27.30
N ALA A 374 13.94 -30.02 27.03
CA ALA A 374 12.99 -30.89 27.69
C ALA A 374 12.36 -31.84 26.66
N PRO A 375 12.84 -33.09 26.54
CA PRO A 375 12.34 -34.04 25.55
C PRO A 375 10.91 -34.50 25.85
N TYR A 376 10.08 -34.61 24.81
CA TYR A 376 8.66 -34.99 24.88
C TYR A 376 8.39 -36.41 25.42
N THR A 377 9.41 -37.26 25.49
CA THR A 377 9.30 -38.69 25.78
C THR A 377 10.14 -39.11 26.98
N ALA A 378 10.51 -38.19 27.86
CA ALA A 378 11.22 -38.58 29.07
C ALA A 378 10.31 -39.49 29.91
N THR A 379 10.70 -40.76 30.03
CA THR A 379 10.35 -41.61 31.18
C THR A 379 10.74 -40.94 32.51
N ASP A 380 11.63 -39.95 32.45
CA ASP A 380 12.21 -39.23 33.57
C ASP A 380 11.72 -37.76 33.66
N LEU A 381 10.43 -37.51 33.51
CA LEU A 381 9.83 -36.21 33.88
C LEU A 381 10.10 -35.87 35.35
N GLU A 382 10.25 -36.90 36.20
CA GLU A 382 10.71 -36.76 37.58
C GLU A 382 12.12 -36.18 37.66
N ASP A 383 13.07 -36.63 36.82
CA ASP A 383 14.44 -36.07 36.79
C ASP A 383 14.45 -34.62 36.29
N LEU A 384 13.62 -34.28 35.30
CA LEU A 384 13.47 -32.89 34.86
C LEU A 384 12.88 -32.03 35.98
N THR A 385 11.87 -32.54 36.69
CA THR A 385 11.23 -31.85 37.81
C THR A 385 12.19 -31.69 39.00
N LEU A 386 13.03 -32.69 39.27
CA LEU A 386 14.09 -32.67 40.30
C LEU A 386 15.27 -31.75 39.90
N ALA A 387 15.51 -31.57 38.60
CA ALA A 387 16.53 -30.67 38.07
C ALA A 387 16.08 -29.20 38.08
N ILE A 388 14.77 -28.93 38.02
CA ILE A 388 14.23 -27.57 38.13
C ILE A 388 14.25 -27.15 39.60
N ARG A 389 15.35 -26.49 40.00
CA ARG A 389 15.60 -26.03 41.37
C ARG A 389 15.24 -24.57 41.62
N GLY A 390 14.60 -23.91 40.66
CA GLY A 390 14.30 -22.47 40.71
C GLY A 390 13.25 -22.06 39.68
N ALA A 391 13.22 -20.76 39.37
CA ALA A 391 12.30 -20.20 38.39
C ALA A 391 12.50 -20.84 37.01
N ALA A 392 11.42 -21.32 36.40
CA ALA A 392 11.45 -21.89 35.06
C ALA A 392 10.28 -21.40 34.20
N LEU A 393 10.54 -21.24 32.91
CA LEU A 393 9.57 -20.79 31.93
C LEU A 393 9.59 -21.72 30.69
N PRO A 394 8.48 -22.43 30.41
CA PRO A 394 8.35 -23.21 29.20
C PRO A 394 8.24 -22.31 27.96
N LEU A 395 9.15 -22.46 26.99
CA LEU A 395 9.07 -21.85 25.67
C LEU A 395 8.05 -22.59 24.78
N ALA A 396 6.79 -22.51 25.18
CA ALA A 396 5.64 -23.03 24.45
C ALA A 396 4.62 -21.91 24.25
N LEU A 397 4.29 -21.61 22.99
CA LEU A 397 3.37 -20.51 22.68
C LEU A 397 1.95 -20.81 23.17
N ALA A 398 1.45 -22.01 22.88
CA ALA A 398 0.16 -22.52 23.31
C ALA A 398 0.32 -23.92 23.92
N ALA A 399 -0.74 -24.42 24.56
CA ALA A 399 -0.73 -25.73 25.20
C ALA A 399 -0.33 -26.84 24.20
N ASN A 400 0.73 -27.57 24.53
CA ASN A 400 1.27 -28.69 23.78
C ASN A 400 1.67 -29.84 24.72
N ARG A 401 2.14 -30.96 24.16
CA ARG A 401 2.57 -32.13 24.93
C ARG A 401 3.59 -31.81 26.02
N LEU A 402 4.49 -30.85 25.79
CA LEU A 402 5.47 -30.42 26.78
C LEU A 402 4.75 -29.77 27.97
N THR A 403 3.95 -28.73 27.74
CA THR A 403 3.25 -28.04 28.84
C THR A 403 2.19 -28.90 29.54
N GLU A 404 1.61 -29.88 28.83
CA GLU A 404 0.69 -30.87 29.43
C GLU A 404 1.43 -31.87 30.35
N SER A 405 2.71 -32.13 30.07
CA SER A 405 3.54 -33.06 30.86
C SER A 405 4.27 -32.40 32.03
N LEU A 406 4.41 -31.07 32.00
CA LEU A 406 5.10 -30.32 33.04
C LEU A 406 4.20 -30.10 34.27
N PRO A 407 4.75 -30.13 35.50
CA PRO A 407 4.01 -29.75 36.69
C PRO A 407 3.31 -28.40 36.54
N ALA A 408 2.08 -28.28 37.03
CA ALA A 408 1.31 -27.02 36.99
C ALA A 408 2.06 -25.84 37.65
N ALA A 409 2.97 -26.14 38.59
CA ALA A 409 3.85 -25.18 39.25
C ALA A 409 4.85 -24.48 38.30
N LEU A 410 5.18 -25.06 37.14
CA LEU A 410 6.06 -24.46 36.14
C LEU A 410 5.34 -23.43 35.25
N GLY A 411 4.06 -23.24 35.50
CA GLY A 411 3.25 -22.17 34.92
C GLY A 411 2.72 -22.49 33.53
N ALA A 412 1.80 -21.62 33.12
CA ALA A 412 1.06 -21.77 31.88
C ALA A 412 1.93 -21.47 30.63
N PRO A 413 1.55 -22.02 29.44
CA PRO A 413 2.10 -21.59 28.15
C PRO A 413 2.06 -20.07 27.98
N LEU A 414 2.93 -19.54 27.10
CA LEU A 414 3.12 -18.09 26.97
C LEU A 414 1.82 -17.35 26.64
N LEU A 415 0.95 -17.85 25.76
CA LEU A 415 -0.32 -17.15 25.44
C LEU A 415 -1.36 -17.13 26.57
N GLN A 416 -1.20 -17.95 27.61
CA GLN A 416 -2.06 -17.93 28.78
C GLN A 416 -1.54 -16.93 29.83
N ARG A 417 -0.35 -16.34 29.62
CA ARG A 417 0.21 -15.28 30.45
C ARG A 417 -0.20 -13.90 29.89
N PRO A 418 -0.81 -13.01 30.71
CA PRO A 418 -1.39 -11.76 30.21
C PRO A 418 -0.43 -10.87 29.42
N ARG A 419 0.85 -10.79 29.84
CA ARG A 419 1.88 -10.01 29.16
C ARG A 419 2.05 -10.40 27.69
N PHE A 420 2.23 -11.70 27.43
CA PHE A 420 2.50 -12.19 26.08
C PHE A 420 1.24 -12.20 25.22
N GLN A 421 0.07 -12.46 25.82
CA GLN A 421 -1.20 -12.36 25.10
C GLN A 421 -1.44 -10.93 24.61
N ALA A 422 -1.32 -9.94 25.50
CA ALA A 422 -1.49 -8.53 25.16
C ALA A 422 -0.45 -8.08 24.14
N LEU A 423 0.83 -8.38 24.39
CA LEU A 423 1.92 -8.03 23.47
C LEU A 423 1.70 -8.60 22.06
N LEU A 424 1.37 -9.89 21.94
CA LEU A 424 1.18 -10.50 20.63
C LEU A 424 -0.01 -9.88 19.90
N LEU A 425 -1.11 -9.66 20.62
CA LEU A 425 -2.32 -9.07 20.06
C LEU A 425 -2.05 -7.64 19.56
N ASP A 426 -1.38 -6.81 20.35
CA ASP A 426 -1.06 -5.43 20.00
C ASP A 426 -0.09 -5.36 18.80
N GLN A 427 0.95 -6.21 18.81
CA GLN A 427 1.93 -6.25 17.70
C GLN A 427 1.29 -6.74 16.40
N LEU A 428 0.46 -7.79 16.45
CA LEU A 428 -0.27 -8.27 15.28
C LEU A 428 -1.34 -7.28 14.83
N GLU A 429 -1.98 -6.56 15.75
CA GLU A 429 -2.94 -5.49 15.45
C GLU A 429 -2.27 -4.29 14.79
N ALA A 430 -1.02 -3.98 15.14
CA ALA A 430 -0.26 -2.89 14.53
C ALA A 430 0.23 -3.18 13.11
N LEU A 431 0.18 -4.44 12.64
CA LEU A 431 0.58 -4.77 11.26
C LEU A 431 -0.32 -4.07 10.22
N PRO A 432 0.21 -3.76 9.03
CA PRO A 432 -0.56 -3.09 7.99
C PRO A 432 -1.73 -3.92 7.46
#